data_AF-A0A2K2U9Z8-F1
#
_entry.id   AF-A0A2K2U9Z8-F1
#
_cell.length_a   1.000
_cell.length_b   1.000
_cell.length_c   1.000
_cell.angle_alpha   90.00
_cell.angle_beta   90.00
_cell.angle_gamma   90.00
#
_symmetry.space_group_name_H-M   'P 1'
#
loop_
_entity.id
_entity.type
_entity.pdbx_description
1 polymer ?
#
loop_
_entity_poly.entity_id
_entity_poly.type
_entity_poly.pdbx_seq_one_letter_code
_entity_poly.pdbx_strand_id
1 'polypeptide(L)'
;MARRIVERGFRLDCGDVEALSDDEVVAILRAADPIIATGGRTLLSKILKGSRDQKVLAHDLDGNPCYGAFSDKTLALITNMIDRCILDGYLTIRYEGRLPVLVYTDNGWDIEKRAYADELLSAFLSDASQGKDGFIERMQSVNPECVRIALGKLTAPAVPASGKRSKRGSPTRTAR
;
A
#
# COMPACT_ATOMS: atom_id res chain seq x y z
N MET A 1 22.13 -17.21 7.22
CA MET A 1 23.23 -16.79 6.31
C MET A 1 22.64 -15.79 5.35
N ALA A 2 23.10 -14.53 5.35
CA ALA A 2 22.52 -13.46 4.56
C ALA A 2 22.60 -13.73 3.05
N ARG A 3 21.45 -13.75 2.36
CA ARG A 3 21.39 -13.94 0.89
C ARG A 3 21.67 -12.61 0.21
N ARG A 4 22.84 -12.50 -0.41
CA ARG A 4 23.32 -11.29 -1.11
C ARG A 4 23.26 -11.51 -2.62
N ILE A 5 22.55 -10.63 -3.32
CA ILE A 5 22.37 -10.71 -4.79
C ILE A 5 22.74 -9.36 -5.39
N VAL A 6 23.42 -9.39 -6.54
CA VAL A 6 23.78 -8.19 -7.30
C VAL A 6 22.79 -8.04 -8.44
N GLU A 7 21.85 -7.11 -8.33
CA GLU A 7 20.92 -6.76 -9.40
C GLU A 7 21.34 -5.41 -10.00
N ARG A 8 21.62 -5.36 -11.31
CA ARG A 8 21.98 -4.14 -12.06
C ARG A 8 23.03 -3.23 -11.37
N GLY A 9 24.04 -3.83 -10.73
CA GLY A 9 25.13 -3.10 -10.05
C GLY A 9 24.84 -2.68 -8.61
N PHE A 10 23.66 -2.98 -8.06
CA PHE A 10 23.35 -2.79 -6.64
C PHE A 10 23.54 -4.06 -5.83
N ARG A 11 24.13 -3.91 -4.64
CA ARG A 11 24.17 -4.98 -3.64
C ARG A 11 22.87 -4.93 -2.83
N LEU A 12 22.06 -5.97 -2.99
CA LEU A 12 20.90 -6.24 -2.15
C LEU A 12 21.34 -7.17 -1.02
N ASP A 13 20.91 -6.88 0.20
CA ASP A 13 21.12 -7.72 1.37
C ASP A 13 19.77 -7.96 2.05
N CYS A 14 19.22 -9.17 1.88
CA CYS A 14 17.95 -9.53 2.50
C CYS A 14 18.12 -9.97 3.96
N GLY A 15 19.35 -10.05 4.48
CA GLY A 15 19.60 -10.62 5.82
C GLY A 15 18.93 -11.99 5.98
N ASP A 16 18.12 -12.12 7.03
CA ASP A 16 17.33 -13.32 7.33
C ASP A 16 15.85 -13.21 6.86
N VAL A 17 15.51 -12.20 6.05
CA VAL A 17 14.17 -12.06 5.45
C VAL A 17 14.03 -13.03 4.28
N GLU A 18 13.35 -14.16 4.51
CA GLU A 18 13.16 -15.19 3.49
C GLU A 18 12.03 -14.83 2.51
N ALA A 19 10.92 -14.30 3.03
CA ALA A 19 9.74 -13.89 2.29
C ALA A 19 9.04 -12.73 3.02
N LEU A 20 8.22 -11.98 2.27
CA LEU A 20 7.32 -10.95 2.79
C LEU A 20 5.89 -11.48 2.75
N SER A 21 5.07 -11.10 3.73
CA SER A 21 3.63 -11.30 3.62
C SER A 21 3.00 -10.34 2.61
N ASP A 22 1.78 -10.64 2.15
CA ASP A 22 1.04 -9.76 1.24
C ASP A 22 0.86 -8.36 1.84
N ASP A 23 0.54 -8.27 3.14
CA ASP A 23 0.40 -6.99 3.85
C ASP A 23 1.72 -6.22 3.92
N GLU A 24 2.85 -6.92 4.09
CA GLU A 24 4.17 -6.29 4.09
C GLU A 24 4.54 -5.76 2.70
N VAL A 25 4.23 -6.52 1.64
CA VAL A 25 4.44 -6.08 0.26
C VAL A 25 3.59 -4.85 -0.03
N VAL A 26 2.29 -4.88 0.30
CA VAL A 26 1.38 -3.73 0.12
C VAL A 26 1.88 -2.52 0.88
N ALA A 27 2.28 -2.67 2.15
CA ALA A 27 2.79 -1.56 2.95
C ALA A 27 4.06 -0.93 2.35
N ILE A 28 4.99 -1.75 1.85
CA ILE A 28 6.22 -1.27 1.20
C ILE A 28 5.90 -0.52 -0.09
N LEU A 29 5.03 -1.08 -0.94
CA LEU A 29 4.65 -0.45 -2.21
C LEU A 29 3.90 0.86 -2.00
N ARG A 30 2.99 0.89 -1.03
CA ARG A 30 2.18 2.07 -0.69
C ARG A 30 3.02 3.18 -0.06
N ALA A 31 3.98 2.82 0.78
CA ALA A 31 4.95 3.76 1.33
C ALA A 31 5.90 4.33 0.26
N ALA A 32 6.16 3.58 -0.81
CA ALA A 32 7.05 3.98 -1.88
C ALA A 32 6.44 4.99 -2.85
N ASP A 33 5.11 4.97 -3.05
CA ASP A 33 4.37 5.79 -4.03
C ASP A 33 4.84 7.26 -4.12
N PRO A 34 4.89 8.05 -3.02
CA PRO A 34 5.29 9.46 -3.11
C PRO A 34 6.77 9.69 -3.46
N ILE A 35 7.60 8.65 -3.40
CA ILE A 35 9.04 8.71 -3.68
C ILE A 35 9.45 7.85 -4.88
N ILE A 36 8.50 7.29 -5.64
CA ILE A 36 8.80 6.60 -6.89
C ILE A 36 9.47 7.55 -7.86
N ALA A 37 10.49 7.05 -8.54
CA ALA A 37 11.38 7.78 -9.44
C ALA A 37 12.18 8.93 -8.79
N THR A 38 12.02 9.25 -7.52
CA THR A 38 12.71 10.39 -6.89
C THR A 38 13.51 10.02 -5.63
N GLY A 39 13.13 8.96 -4.93
CA GLY A 39 13.74 8.49 -3.70
C GLY A 39 14.29 7.07 -3.78
N GLY A 40 15.23 6.79 -2.87
CA GLY A 40 15.88 5.49 -2.75
C GLY A 40 15.47 4.73 -1.48
N ARG A 41 16.02 3.52 -1.34
CA ARG A 41 15.78 2.58 -0.22
C ARG A 41 15.90 3.21 1.17
N THR A 42 16.89 4.09 1.37
CA THR A 42 17.13 4.75 2.66
C THR A 42 16.00 5.70 3.04
N LEU A 43 15.40 6.39 2.07
CA LEU A 43 14.26 7.26 2.35
C LEU A 43 13.02 6.41 2.64
N LEU A 44 12.79 5.37 1.82
CA LEU A 44 11.68 4.44 2.03
C LEU A 44 11.71 3.78 3.42
N SER A 45 12.89 3.32 3.88
CA SER A 45 13.01 2.70 5.19
C SER A 45 12.70 3.66 6.34
N LYS A 46 12.98 4.96 6.16
CA LYS A 46 12.63 6.00 7.14
C LYS A 46 11.13 6.28 7.19
N ILE A 47 10.45 6.30 6.04
CA ILE A 47 8.99 6.43 5.96
C ILE A 47 8.33 5.26 6.71
N LEU A 48 8.68 4.03 6.33
CA LEU A 48 8.13 2.81 6.95
C LEU A 48 8.44 2.71 8.45
N LYS A 49 9.57 3.25 8.90
CA LYS A 49 9.94 3.29 10.32
C LYS A 49 9.14 4.33 11.12
N GLY A 50 8.57 5.34 10.47
CA GLY A 50 7.97 6.49 11.17
C GLY A 50 9.03 7.46 11.68
N SER A 51 10.11 7.64 10.92
CA SER A 51 11.25 8.46 11.32
C SER A 51 10.95 9.96 11.19
N ARG A 52 11.22 10.72 12.27
CA ARG A 52 11.20 12.20 12.27
C ARG A 52 12.41 12.84 11.56
N ASP A 53 12.96 12.16 10.55
CA ASP A 53 14.09 12.66 9.78
C ASP A 53 13.70 13.93 9.03
N GLN A 54 14.63 14.89 8.94
CA GLN A 54 14.35 16.19 8.33
C GLN A 54 13.84 16.06 6.89
N LYS A 55 14.36 15.12 6.09
CA LYS A 55 13.91 14.94 4.71
C LYS A 55 12.51 14.34 4.62
N VAL A 56 12.13 13.49 5.58
CA VAL A 56 10.78 12.94 5.64
C VAL A 56 9.78 14.07 5.87
N LEU A 57 10.05 14.90 6.89
CA LEU A 57 9.14 16.00 7.27
C LEU A 57 9.14 17.14 6.25
N ALA A 58 10.30 17.49 5.68
CA ALA A 58 10.41 18.57 4.69
C ALA A 58 9.68 18.29 3.37
N HIS A 59 9.32 17.02 3.12
CA HIS A 59 8.58 16.58 1.94
C HIS A 59 7.19 16.04 2.31
N ASP A 60 6.70 16.32 3.52
CA ASP A 60 5.39 15.88 4.04
C ASP A 60 5.15 14.35 3.91
N LEU A 61 6.22 13.57 3.96
CA LEU A 61 6.16 12.11 3.80
C LEU A 61 5.62 11.40 5.04
N ASP A 62 5.47 12.11 6.16
CA ASP A 62 4.75 11.66 7.34
C ASP A 62 3.22 11.64 7.17
N GLY A 63 2.70 12.26 6.09
CA GLY A 63 1.31 12.10 5.65
C GLY A 63 1.02 10.81 4.89
N ASN A 64 2.03 9.98 4.61
CA ASN A 64 1.85 8.70 3.91
C ASN A 64 1.01 7.71 4.75
N PRO A 65 0.03 6.99 4.17
CA PRO A 65 -0.82 6.03 4.91
C PRO A 65 -0.04 4.92 5.63
N CYS A 66 1.14 4.56 5.12
CA CYS A 66 2.03 3.53 5.67
C CYS A 66 3.21 4.14 6.45
N TYR A 67 3.17 5.42 6.81
CA TYR A 67 4.17 6.02 7.68
C TYR A 67 4.17 5.32 9.05
N GLY A 68 5.31 4.76 9.44
CA GLY A 68 5.43 4.00 10.68
C GLY A 68 4.80 2.60 10.66
N ALA A 69 4.43 2.06 9.50
CA ALA A 69 3.88 0.70 9.36
C ALA A 69 4.79 -0.38 9.98
N PHE A 70 6.11 -0.15 10.01
CA PHE A 70 7.12 -1.01 10.63
C PHE A 70 7.83 -0.32 11.80
N SER A 71 7.10 0.49 12.57
CA SER A 71 7.63 1.23 13.72
C SER A 71 8.24 0.36 14.82
N ASP A 72 7.86 -0.91 14.91
CA ASP A 72 8.42 -1.93 15.80
C ASP A 72 9.77 -2.50 15.30
N LYS A 73 10.03 -2.45 13.99
CA LYS A 73 11.22 -3.08 13.36
C LYS A 73 12.43 -2.14 13.34
N THR A 74 13.64 -2.70 13.26
CA THR A 74 14.85 -1.88 13.10
C THR A 74 14.99 -1.35 11.68
N LEU A 75 15.68 -0.22 11.48
CA LEU A 75 15.96 0.30 10.12
C LEU A 75 16.71 -0.70 9.24
N ALA A 76 17.61 -1.49 9.83
CA ALA A 76 18.33 -2.54 9.11
C ALA A 76 17.37 -3.63 8.61
N LEU A 77 16.47 -4.12 9.47
CA LEU A 77 15.47 -5.10 9.08
C LEU A 77 14.52 -4.56 8.01
N ILE A 78 14.05 -3.31 8.14
CA ILE A 78 13.20 -2.68 7.13
C ILE A 78 13.94 -2.56 5.79
N THR A 79 15.22 -2.20 5.81
CA THR A 79 16.04 -2.15 4.59
C THR A 79 16.16 -3.52 3.94
N ASN A 80 16.35 -4.58 4.73
CA ASN A 80 16.37 -5.96 4.23
C ASN A 80 15.03 -6.39 3.63
N MET A 81 13.92 -5.96 4.23
CA MET A 81 12.57 -6.20 3.68
C MET A 81 12.37 -5.47 2.34
N ILE A 82 12.83 -4.23 2.21
CA ILE A 82 12.82 -3.50 0.93
C ILE A 82 13.67 -4.22 -0.11
N ASP A 83 14.87 -4.67 0.26
CA ASP A 83 15.75 -5.43 -0.63
C ASP A 83 15.12 -6.76 -1.06
N ARG A 84 14.37 -7.43 -0.16
CA ARG A 84 13.54 -8.60 -0.49
C ARG A 84 12.43 -8.25 -1.48
N CYS A 85 11.73 -7.15 -1.27
CA CYS A 85 10.67 -6.65 -2.17
C CYS A 85 11.19 -6.35 -3.58
N ILE A 86 12.43 -5.84 -3.69
CA ILE A 86 13.12 -5.65 -4.95
C ILE A 86 13.46 -7.00 -5.59
N LEU A 87 14.03 -7.91 -4.81
CA LEU A 87 14.44 -9.24 -5.29
C LEU A 87 13.25 -10.08 -5.77
N ASP A 88 12.09 -9.95 -5.13
CA ASP A 88 10.83 -10.57 -5.54
C ASP A 88 10.24 -9.95 -6.81
N GLY A 89 10.82 -8.87 -7.31
CA GLY A 89 10.41 -8.23 -8.54
C GLY A 89 9.13 -7.44 -8.40
N TYR A 90 8.88 -6.82 -7.24
CA TYR A 90 7.81 -5.83 -7.07
C TYR A 90 8.33 -4.41 -7.28
N LEU A 91 9.52 -4.11 -6.74
CA LEU A 91 10.25 -2.89 -7.01
C LEU A 91 11.51 -3.19 -7.82
N THR A 92 12.04 -2.18 -8.51
CA THR A 92 13.39 -2.24 -9.07
C THR A 92 14.07 -0.89 -8.92
N ILE A 93 15.38 -0.87 -9.15
CA ILE A 93 16.18 0.35 -9.07
C ILE A 93 16.49 0.83 -10.49
N ARG A 94 16.19 2.10 -10.76
CA ARG A 94 16.63 2.80 -11.98
C ARG A 94 17.58 3.93 -11.61
N TYR A 95 18.39 4.34 -12.59
CA TYR A 95 19.25 5.50 -12.45
C TYR A 95 18.60 6.71 -13.09
N GLU A 96 18.40 7.75 -12.31
CA GLU A 96 18.14 9.09 -12.81
C GLU A 96 19.44 9.90 -12.67
N GLY A 97 20.17 9.99 -13.78
CA GLY A 97 21.55 10.47 -13.78
C GLY A 97 22.47 9.58 -12.93
N ARG A 98 22.89 10.07 -11.77
CA ARG A 98 23.74 9.32 -10.81
C ARG A 98 22.96 8.79 -9.60
N LEU A 99 21.68 9.14 -9.48
CA LEU A 99 20.88 8.81 -8.32
C LEU A 99 20.10 7.51 -8.56
N PRO A 100 20.25 6.51 -7.69
CA PRO A 100 19.43 5.32 -7.73
C PRO A 100 18.06 5.62 -7.12
N VAL A 101 17.02 5.46 -7.93
CA VAL A 101 15.62 5.71 -7.55
C VAL A 101 14.82 4.42 -7.65
N LEU A 102 13.86 4.26 -6.75
CA LEU A 102 12.94 3.14 -6.78
C LEU A 102 11.87 3.36 -7.82
N VAL A 103 11.53 2.32 -8.56
CA VAL A 103 10.37 2.32 -9.46
C VAL A 103 9.60 1.03 -9.32
N TYR A 104 8.31 1.08 -9.61
CA TYR A 104 7.50 -0.13 -9.72
C TYR A 104 7.95 -0.98 -10.92
N THR A 105 7.91 -2.28 -10.70
CA THR A 105 7.76 -3.26 -11.78
C THR A 105 6.29 -3.37 -12.16
N ASP A 106 5.97 -4.10 -13.23
CA ASP A 106 4.58 -4.38 -13.59
C ASP A 106 3.83 -5.12 -12.47
N ASN A 107 4.49 -6.08 -11.80
CA ASN A 107 3.91 -6.83 -10.67
C ASN A 107 3.64 -5.92 -9.47
N GLY A 108 4.59 -5.06 -9.12
CA GLY A 108 4.41 -4.10 -8.02
C GLY A 108 3.33 -3.07 -8.33
N TRP A 109 3.28 -2.57 -9.56
CA TRP A 109 2.25 -1.63 -9.99
C TRP A 109 0.85 -2.24 -9.94
N ASP A 110 0.72 -3.51 -10.35
CA ASP A 110 -0.55 -4.24 -10.28
C ASP A 110 -1.10 -4.38 -8.85
N ILE A 111 -0.24 -4.49 -7.85
CA ILE A 111 -0.63 -4.52 -6.44
C ILE A 111 -0.97 -3.10 -5.97
N GLU A 112 -0.06 -2.14 -6.18
CA GLU A 112 -0.20 -0.76 -5.70
C GLU A 112 -1.49 -0.11 -6.22
N LYS A 113 -1.76 -0.22 -7.53
CA LYS A 113 -2.93 0.44 -8.12
C LYS A 113 -4.25 -0.08 -7.57
N ARG A 114 -4.29 -1.33 -7.07
CA ARG A 114 -5.46 -1.90 -6.40
C ARG A 114 -5.59 -1.37 -4.98
N ALA A 115 -4.50 -1.37 -4.22
CA ALA A 115 -4.45 -0.84 -2.87
C ALA A 115 -4.82 0.65 -2.84
N TYR A 116 -4.22 1.45 -3.72
CA TYR A 116 -4.53 2.87 -3.80
C TYR A 116 -5.98 3.10 -4.27
N ALA A 117 -6.51 2.28 -5.18
CA ALA A 117 -7.93 2.36 -5.54
C ALA A 117 -8.88 2.06 -4.38
N ASP A 118 -8.54 1.16 -3.45
CA ASP A 118 -9.31 0.93 -2.21
C ASP A 118 -9.30 2.13 -1.28
N GLU A 119 -8.15 2.80 -1.16
CA GLU A 119 -8.04 4.05 -0.38
C GLU A 119 -8.89 5.17 -1.01
N LEU A 120 -8.82 5.35 -2.33
CA LEU A 120 -9.60 6.35 -3.06
C LEU A 120 -11.11 6.12 -2.88
N LEU A 121 -11.55 4.86 -2.98
CA LEU A 121 -12.94 4.50 -2.76
C LEU A 121 -13.38 4.78 -1.31
N SER A 122 -12.56 4.40 -0.33
CA SER A 122 -12.85 4.62 1.08
C SER A 122 -12.95 6.12 1.39
N ALA A 123 -12.03 6.92 0.87
CA ALA A 123 -12.05 8.37 1.00
C ALA A 123 -13.29 8.99 0.34
N PHE A 124 -13.67 8.51 -0.85
CA PHE A 124 -14.88 8.95 -1.54
C PHE A 124 -16.15 8.69 -0.72
N LEU A 125 -16.32 7.46 -0.22
CA LEU A 125 -17.49 7.09 0.58
C LEU A 125 -17.57 7.90 1.87
N SER A 126 -16.42 8.18 2.49
CA SER A 126 -16.34 9.05 3.67
C SER A 126 -16.79 10.47 3.35
N ASP A 127 -16.26 11.08 2.29
CA ASP A 127 -16.62 12.44 1.86
C ASP A 127 -18.10 12.55 1.47
N ALA A 128 -18.62 11.58 0.73
CA ALA A 128 -20.03 11.52 0.34
C ALA A 128 -20.95 11.47 1.57
N SER A 129 -20.57 10.69 2.60
CA SER A 129 -21.33 10.65 3.87
C SER A 129 -21.31 11.98 4.64
N GLN A 130 -20.35 12.87 4.33
CA GLN A 130 -20.19 14.19 4.94
C GLN A 130 -20.67 15.33 4.02
N GLY A 131 -21.21 15.03 2.84
CA GLY A 131 -21.65 16.04 1.86
C GLY A 131 -20.52 16.89 1.30
N LYS A 132 -19.30 16.34 1.18
CA LYS A 132 -18.14 17.02 0.61
C LYS A 132 -18.00 16.71 -0.88
N ASP A 133 -17.83 17.76 -1.69
CA ASP A 133 -17.82 17.64 -3.15
C ASP A 133 -16.40 17.75 -3.77
N GLY A 134 -15.35 17.79 -2.94
CA GLY A 134 -13.95 17.95 -3.40
C GLY A 134 -13.34 16.71 -4.07
N PHE A 135 -14.10 15.62 -4.24
CA PHE A 135 -13.58 14.37 -4.80
C PHE A 135 -13.07 14.52 -6.23
N ILE A 136 -13.84 15.17 -7.11
CA ILE A 136 -13.51 15.29 -8.54
C ILE A 136 -12.21 16.07 -8.73
N GLU A 137 -12.02 17.16 -7.99
CA GLU A 137 -10.81 17.99 -8.05
C GLU A 137 -9.57 17.16 -7.66
N ARG A 138 -9.65 16.40 -6.56
CA ARG A 138 -8.55 15.52 -6.14
C ARG A 138 -8.22 14.43 -7.16
N MET A 139 -9.21 13.90 -7.88
CA MET A 139 -8.95 12.85 -8.88
C MET A 139 -8.16 13.35 -10.11
N GLN A 140 -8.12 14.66 -10.36
CA GLN A 140 -7.41 15.22 -11.52
C GLN A 140 -5.89 15.00 -11.44
N SER A 141 -5.34 14.89 -10.22
CA SER A 141 -3.92 14.64 -9.99
C SER A 141 -3.59 13.15 -9.74
N VAL A 142 -4.60 12.26 -9.76
CA VAL A 142 -4.43 10.83 -9.49
C VAL A 142 -4.26 10.07 -10.79
N ASN A 143 -3.46 9.00 -10.77
CA ASN A 143 -3.32 8.11 -11.93
C ASN A 143 -4.71 7.59 -12.39
N PRO A 144 -5.10 7.79 -13.66
CA PRO A 144 -6.41 7.38 -14.17
C PRO A 144 -6.72 5.88 -14.01
N GLU A 145 -5.71 4.99 -14.00
CA GLU A 145 -5.95 3.57 -13.73
C GLU A 145 -6.52 3.33 -12.34
N CYS A 146 -5.96 3.97 -11.31
CA CYS A 146 -6.43 3.86 -9.93
C CYS A 146 -7.86 4.39 -9.80
N VAL A 147 -8.15 5.54 -10.41
CA VAL A 147 -9.50 6.13 -10.45
C VAL A 147 -10.49 5.17 -11.10
N ARG A 148 -10.14 4.62 -12.27
CA ARG A 148 -10.99 3.68 -13.00
C ARG A 148 -11.27 2.41 -12.19
N ILE A 149 -10.27 1.86 -11.49
CA ILE A 149 -10.44 0.69 -10.63
C ILE A 149 -11.37 1.03 -9.45
N ALA A 150 -11.17 2.16 -8.79
CA ALA A 150 -12.00 2.60 -7.66
C ALA A 150 -13.47 2.76 -8.07
N LEU A 151 -13.73 3.43 -9.20
CA LEU A 151 -15.09 3.60 -9.73
C LEU A 151 -15.71 2.26 -10.17
N GLY A 152 -14.93 1.36 -10.75
CA GLY A 152 -15.40 0.02 -11.12
C GLY A 152 -15.96 -0.77 -9.94
N LYS A 153 -15.40 -0.59 -8.74
CA LYS A 153 -15.88 -1.24 -7.50
C LYS A 153 -17.27 -0.76 -7.07
N LEU A 154 -17.68 0.47 -7.42
CA LEU A 154 -19.04 0.97 -7.18
C LEU A 154 -20.08 0.33 -8.11
N THR A 155 -19.65 -0.09 -9.31
CA THR A 155 -20.53 -0.72 -10.29
C THR A 155 -20.73 -2.22 -10.06
N ALA A 156 -19.93 -2.83 -9.18
CA ALA A 156 -20.13 -4.20 -8.76
C ALA A 156 -21.42 -4.30 -7.92
N PRO A 157 -22.34 -5.24 -8.25
CA PRO A 157 -23.56 -5.40 -7.45
C PRO A 157 -23.15 -5.72 -6.01
N ALA A 158 -23.66 -4.93 -5.06
CA ALA A 158 -23.51 -5.22 -3.65
C ALA A 158 -23.96 -6.67 -3.40
N VAL A 159 -23.02 -7.53 -2.99
CA VAL A 159 -23.35 -8.89 -2.53
C VAL A 159 -24.39 -8.71 -1.43
N PRO A 160 -25.63 -9.20 -1.59
CA PRO A 160 -26.64 -8.99 -0.58
C PRO A 160 -26.20 -9.72 0.68
N ALA A 161 -26.04 -8.96 1.76
CA ALA A 161 -25.79 -9.49 3.09
C ALA A 161 -26.82 -10.60 3.35
N SER A 162 -26.34 -11.82 3.54
CA SER A 162 -27.17 -12.99 3.81
C SER A 162 -28.04 -12.72 5.03
N GLY A 163 -29.30 -12.36 4.78
CA GLY A 163 -30.31 -12.23 5.82
C GLY A 163 -30.51 -13.60 6.48
N LYS A 164 -29.94 -13.78 7.67
CA LYS A 164 -30.38 -14.84 8.58
C LYS A 164 -31.84 -14.56 8.91
N ARG A 165 -32.75 -15.26 8.23
CA ARG A 165 -34.16 -15.34 8.58
C ARG A 165 -34.26 -15.90 10.01
N SER A 166 -34.45 -14.99 10.96
CA SER A 166 -34.86 -15.29 12.32
C SER A 166 -36.21 -16.02 12.26
N LYS A 167 -36.20 -17.33 12.46
CA LYS A 167 -37.40 -18.07 12.89
C LYS A 167 -37.51 -17.91 14.40
N ARG A 168 -38.29 -16.93 14.86
CA ARG A 168 -38.92 -16.93 16.19
C ARG A 168 -40.43 -16.91 15.99
N GLY A 169 -41.10 -17.87 16.61
CA GLY A 169 -42.56 -17.87 16.69
C GLY A 169 -43.21 -19.25 16.88
N SER A 170 -42.81 -20.01 17.89
CA SER A 170 -43.78 -20.79 18.68
C SER A 170 -44.50 -19.79 19.61
N PRO A 171 -45.76 -19.96 20.07
CA PRO A 171 -46.13 -21.13 20.89
C PRO A 171 -47.61 -21.58 20.90
N THR A 172 -47.83 -22.68 21.65
CA THR A 172 -49.01 -23.03 22.49
C THR A 172 -50.25 -23.77 21.90
N ARG A 173 -50.25 -25.11 22.10
CA ARG A 173 -51.07 -25.89 23.07
C ARG A 173 -52.62 -26.02 22.88
N THR A 174 -53.05 -27.29 22.93
CA THR A 174 -54.22 -27.90 23.64
C THR A 174 -55.39 -28.45 22.81
N ALA A 175 -55.80 -29.68 23.19
CA ALA A 175 -57.03 -30.45 22.93
C ALA A 175 -57.19 -31.02 21.51
N ARG A 176 -57.42 -32.31 21.31
CA ARG A 176 -58.25 -33.29 22.03
C ARG A 176 -57.67 -34.70 21.89
#